data_AF-A0AAD8E7W2-F1
#
_entry.id   AF-A0AAD8E7W2-F1
#
_cell.length_a   1.000
_cell.length_b   1.000
_cell.length_c   1.000
_cell.angle_alpha   90.00
_cell.angle_beta   90.00
_cell.angle_gamma   90.00
#
_symmetry.space_group_name_H-M   'P 1'
#
loop_
_entity.id
_entity.type
_entity.pdbx_description
1 polymer ?
#
loop_
_entity_poly.entity_id
_entity_poly.type
_entity_poly.pdbx_seq_one_letter_code
_entity_poly.pdbx_strand_id
1 'polypeptide(L)'
;MYGMLLESVQHFVQLEYGEEIWQQVMEKAGCKFAVFNTHHIYPDHLMTSLAAACAELIGGDATMDTFMKFFGRCFVRFFSNFGYDMTIRSTGRYFSDFLENVDNIHMQMRFTYPKMKSPSMYITHVDPQGVVLVYRSNRQGFTHYFMGQLYQIAEELYNTKLAIKVLEEANTIPGAKKVLVKFRLDFDNRDFVFSRSEKRTSLERLSLPAVPCSVLMTLFPFGIVFGEDMRILAAGEKLLQICGTCPEALLGQIITDYFKLRRPRGIPFTWKKLLS
;
A
#
# COMPACT_ATOMS: atom_id res chain seq x y z
N MET A 1 -3.17 -4.93 -15.50
CA MET A 1 -2.31 -5.51 -14.45
C MET A 1 -1.02 -6.02 -15.06
N TYR A 2 0.10 -6.05 -14.32
CA TYR A 2 1.33 -6.68 -14.81
C TYR A 2 1.20 -8.21 -14.78
N GLY A 3 1.83 -8.89 -15.74
CA GLY A 3 1.77 -10.33 -15.89
C GLY A 3 2.36 -11.11 -14.72
N MET A 4 3.26 -10.51 -13.93
CA MET A 4 3.80 -11.13 -12.71
C MET A 4 2.70 -11.70 -11.79
N LEU A 5 1.58 -10.97 -11.66
CA LEU A 5 0.48 -11.42 -10.81
C LEU A 5 -0.22 -12.65 -11.42
N LEU A 6 -0.39 -12.68 -12.75
CA LEU A 6 -1.04 -13.79 -13.46
C LEU A 6 -0.13 -15.01 -13.58
N GLU A 7 1.17 -14.81 -13.72
CA GLU A 7 2.20 -15.85 -13.72
C GLU A 7 2.20 -16.62 -12.39
N SER A 8 2.06 -15.91 -11.26
CA SER A 8 1.92 -16.55 -9.95
C SER A 8 0.66 -17.41 -9.85
N VAL A 9 -0.46 -16.94 -10.42
CA VAL A 9 -1.72 -17.70 -10.45
C VAL A 9 -1.59 -18.94 -11.31
N GLN A 10 -1.08 -18.80 -12.53
CA GLN A 10 -0.83 -19.92 -13.43
C GLN A 10 0.00 -21.00 -12.74
N HIS A 11 1.16 -20.61 -12.18
CA HIS A 11 2.07 -21.54 -11.52
C HIS A 11 1.39 -22.33 -10.40
N PHE A 12 0.70 -21.66 -9.48
CA PHE A 12 0.11 -22.33 -8.33
C PHE A 12 -1.19 -23.08 -8.64
N VAL A 13 -1.98 -22.64 -9.63
CA VAL A 13 -3.13 -23.41 -10.09
C VAL A 13 -2.68 -24.71 -10.76
N GLN A 14 -1.66 -24.66 -11.62
CA GLN A 14 -1.07 -25.86 -12.22
C GLN A 14 -0.47 -26.78 -11.15
N LEU A 15 0.21 -26.21 -10.13
CA LEU A 15 0.82 -26.99 -9.06
C LEU A 15 -0.21 -27.70 -8.16
N GLU A 16 -1.31 -27.02 -7.81
CA GLU A 16 -2.28 -27.53 -6.82
C GLU A 16 -3.46 -28.28 -7.44
N TYR A 17 -3.85 -27.94 -8.68
CA TYR A 17 -5.02 -28.52 -9.36
C TYR A 17 -4.69 -29.21 -10.69
N GLY A 18 -3.45 -29.12 -11.16
CA GLY A 18 -2.99 -29.77 -12.38
C GLY A 18 -3.20 -28.93 -13.66
N GLU A 19 -2.50 -29.34 -14.71
CA GLU A 19 -2.51 -28.67 -16.01
C GLU A 19 -3.88 -28.71 -16.70
N GLU A 20 -4.61 -29.81 -16.56
CA GLU A 20 -5.93 -29.98 -17.18
C GLU A 20 -6.96 -28.97 -16.64
N ILE A 21 -6.96 -28.75 -15.32
CA ILE A 21 -7.82 -27.74 -14.68
C ILE A 21 -7.41 -26.35 -15.15
N TRP A 22 -6.12 -26.06 -15.24
CA TRP A 22 -5.64 -24.77 -15.74
C TRP A 22 -6.12 -24.48 -17.17
N GLN A 23 -6.06 -25.46 -18.07
CA GLN A 23 -6.56 -25.32 -19.44
C GLN A 23 -8.07 -25.02 -19.49
N GLN A 24 -8.87 -25.73 -18.69
CA GLN A 24 -10.30 -25.49 -18.59
C GLN A 24 -10.61 -24.09 -18.00
N VAL A 25 -9.85 -23.66 -17.00
CA VAL A 25 -9.96 -22.33 -16.40
C VAL A 25 -9.68 -21.24 -17.45
N MET A 26 -8.66 -21.43 -18.28
CA MET A 26 -8.29 -20.48 -19.33
C MET A 26 -9.36 -20.36 -20.42
N GLU A 27 -9.91 -21.49 -20.87
CA GLU A 27 -11.01 -21.53 -21.83
C GLU A 27 -12.26 -20.82 -21.26
N LYS A 28 -12.64 -21.17 -20.04
CA LYS A 28 -13.83 -20.62 -19.37
C LYS A 28 -13.69 -19.13 -19.03
N ALA A 29 -12.50 -18.67 -18.66
CA ALA A 29 -12.22 -17.26 -18.45
C ALA A 29 -12.16 -16.44 -19.76
N GLY A 30 -12.27 -17.09 -20.93
CA GLY A 30 -12.11 -16.44 -22.23
C GLY A 30 -10.69 -15.91 -22.46
N CYS A 31 -9.70 -16.52 -21.82
CA CYS A 31 -8.31 -16.06 -21.87
C CYS A 31 -7.61 -16.60 -23.12
N LYS A 32 -7.24 -15.70 -24.04
CA LYS A 32 -6.55 -16.05 -25.29
C LYS A 32 -5.03 -16.14 -25.16
N PHE A 33 -4.48 -15.88 -23.98
CA PHE A 33 -3.04 -15.83 -23.76
C PHE A 33 -2.52 -17.22 -23.39
N ALA A 34 -1.58 -17.79 -24.14
CA ALA A 34 -1.00 -19.09 -23.79
C ALA A 34 0.00 -19.02 -22.62
N VAL A 35 0.69 -17.87 -22.48
CA VAL A 35 1.73 -17.65 -21.46
C VAL A 35 1.64 -16.22 -20.93
N PHE A 36 1.82 -16.05 -19.62
CA PHE A 36 1.94 -14.73 -19.00
C PHE A 36 3.41 -14.28 -18.92
N ASN A 37 3.69 -13.06 -19.36
CA ASN A 37 5.01 -12.45 -19.25
C ASN A 37 4.99 -11.37 -18.17
N THR A 38 5.96 -11.45 -17.25
CA THR A 38 6.10 -10.59 -16.07
C THR A 38 5.93 -9.09 -16.36
N HIS A 39 6.53 -8.58 -17.46
CA HIS A 39 6.55 -7.15 -17.80
C HIS A 39 5.42 -6.72 -18.76
N HIS A 40 4.61 -7.66 -19.24
CA HIS A 40 3.47 -7.35 -20.10
C HIS A 40 2.26 -6.90 -19.28
N ILE A 41 1.41 -6.05 -19.88
CA ILE A 41 0.20 -5.53 -19.23
C ILE A 41 -1.03 -6.22 -19.79
N TYR A 42 -1.78 -6.85 -18.89
CA TYR A 42 -3.01 -7.56 -19.17
C TYR A 42 -4.23 -6.76 -18.67
N PRO A 43 -5.44 -7.04 -19.18
CA PRO A 43 -6.67 -6.43 -18.67
C PRO A 43 -6.90 -6.73 -17.17
N ASP A 44 -7.38 -5.75 -16.41
CA ASP A 44 -7.57 -5.92 -14.95
C ASP A 44 -8.68 -6.94 -14.62
N HIS A 45 -9.67 -7.14 -15.51
CA HIS A 45 -10.77 -8.10 -15.31
C HIS A 45 -10.32 -9.56 -15.38
N LEU A 46 -9.15 -9.84 -15.97
CA LEU A 46 -8.70 -11.21 -16.20
C LEU A 46 -8.51 -11.99 -14.88
N MET A 47 -7.97 -11.34 -13.85
CA MET A 47 -7.79 -11.97 -12.53
C MET A 47 -9.11 -12.42 -11.91
N THR A 48 -10.15 -11.58 -11.98
CA THR A 48 -11.48 -11.90 -11.47
C THR A 48 -12.17 -12.97 -12.33
N SER A 49 -11.98 -12.95 -13.65
CA SER A 49 -12.48 -13.99 -14.56
C SER A 49 -11.84 -15.36 -14.28
N LEU A 50 -10.53 -15.40 -14.03
CA LEU A 50 -9.83 -16.62 -13.62
C LEU A 50 -10.35 -17.14 -12.28
N ALA A 51 -10.54 -16.26 -11.28
CA ALA A 51 -11.06 -16.66 -9.98
C ALA A 51 -12.49 -17.22 -10.06
N ALA A 52 -13.35 -16.62 -10.88
CA ALA A 52 -14.69 -17.12 -11.14
C ALA A 52 -14.68 -18.48 -11.84
N ALA A 53 -13.84 -18.64 -12.87
CA ALA A 53 -13.67 -19.91 -13.58
C ALA A 53 -13.15 -21.02 -12.65
N CYS A 54 -12.16 -20.73 -11.80
CA CYS A 54 -11.67 -21.65 -10.78
C CYS A 54 -12.79 -22.08 -9.82
N ALA A 55 -13.57 -21.13 -9.29
CA ALA A 55 -14.67 -21.42 -8.37
C ALA A 55 -15.70 -22.37 -8.97
N GLU A 56 -16.05 -22.17 -10.24
CA GLU A 56 -17.03 -23.01 -10.92
C GLU A 56 -16.50 -24.39 -11.30
N LEU A 57 -15.22 -24.52 -11.67
CA LEU A 57 -14.64 -25.77 -12.16
C LEU A 57 -14.14 -26.68 -11.03
N ILE A 58 -13.52 -26.11 -10.00
CA ILE A 58 -12.98 -26.88 -8.88
C ILE A 58 -14.11 -27.27 -7.90
N GLY A 59 -15.20 -26.48 -7.87
CA GLY A 59 -16.43 -26.81 -7.16
C GLY A 59 -16.32 -26.78 -5.63
N GLY A 60 -17.36 -27.32 -4.98
CA GLY A 60 -17.53 -27.31 -3.51
C GLY A 60 -18.06 -25.99 -2.97
N ASP A 61 -17.72 -25.67 -1.72
CA ASP A 61 -18.07 -24.40 -1.07
C ASP A 61 -17.13 -23.24 -1.47
N ALA A 62 -16.28 -23.44 -2.49
CA ALA A 62 -15.31 -22.47 -2.93
C ALA A 62 -15.98 -21.36 -3.75
N THR A 63 -15.81 -20.11 -3.31
CA THR A 63 -16.33 -18.93 -4.00
C THR A 63 -15.23 -18.21 -4.77
N MET A 64 -15.60 -17.28 -5.65
CA MET A 64 -14.65 -16.36 -6.29
C MET A 64 -13.77 -15.65 -5.24
N ASP A 65 -14.34 -15.28 -4.09
CA ASP A 65 -13.60 -14.63 -3.00
C ASP A 65 -12.57 -15.56 -2.34
N THR A 66 -12.89 -16.85 -2.21
CA THR A 66 -11.96 -17.89 -1.76
C THR A 66 -10.78 -17.99 -2.72
N PHE A 67 -11.03 -18.03 -4.04
CA PHE A 67 -9.97 -18.08 -5.04
C PHE A 67 -9.18 -16.78 -5.15
N MET A 68 -9.81 -15.62 -4.98
CA MET A 68 -9.09 -14.35 -4.91
C MET A 68 -8.15 -14.32 -3.70
N LYS A 69 -8.59 -14.79 -2.53
CA LYS A 69 -7.71 -14.98 -1.35
C LYS A 69 -6.56 -15.94 -1.66
N PHE A 70 -6.84 -17.07 -2.29
CA PHE A 70 -5.83 -18.04 -2.72
C PHE A 70 -4.79 -17.38 -3.64
N PHE A 71 -5.22 -16.68 -4.69
CA PHE A 71 -4.34 -15.95 -5.60
C PHE A 71 -3.47 -14.91 -4.89
N GLY A 72 -4.00 -14.24 -3.86
CA GLY A 72 -3.22 -13.34 -3.02
C GLY A 72 -2.08 -14.03 -2.28
N ARG A 73 -2.33 -15.25 -1.76
CA ARG A 73 -1.30 -16.09 -1.14
C ARG A 73 -0.26 -16.57 -2.16
N CYS A 74 -0.73 -17.04 -3.33
CA CYS A 74 0.12 -17.46 -4.44
C CYS A 74 1.09 -16.35 -4.85
N PHE A 75 0.61 -15.11 -4.96
CA PHE A 75 1.46 -13.98 -5.32
C PHE A 75 2.62 -13.78 -4.34
N VAL A 76 2.36 -13.79 -3.03
CA VAL A 76 3.42 -13.63 -2.03
C VAL A 76 4.39 -14.80 -2.06
N ARG A 77 3.90 -16.04 -2.15
CA ARG A 77 4.76 -17.24 -2.28
C ARG A 77 5.66 -17.16 -3.53
N PHE A 78 5.10 -16.71 -4.66
CA PHE A 78 5.81 -16.59 -5.93
C PHE A 78 6.85 -15.48 -5.89
N PHE A 79 6.49 -14.30 -5.37
CA PHE A 79 7.38 -13.14 -5.36
C PHE A 79 8.56 -13.31 -4.39
N SER A 80 8.41 -14.13 -3.33
CA SER A 80 9.51 -14.51 -2.44
C SER A 80 10.63 -15.24 -3.19
N ASN A 81 10.30 -16.01 -4.24
CA ASN A 81 11.32 -16.68 -5.08
C ASN A 81 12.20 -15.69 -5.87
N PHE A 82 11.76 -14.45 -6.05
CA PHE A 82 12.54 -13.37 -6.68
C PHE A 82 13.35 -12.55 -5.68
N GLY A 83 13.42 -12.97 -4.40
CA GLY A 83 14.20 -12.32 -3.35
C GLY A 83 13.56 -11.05 -2.79
N TYR A 84 12.29 -10.80 -3.07
CA TYR A 84 11.59 -9.64 -2.54
C TYR A 84 11.09 -9.80 -1.10
N ASP A 85 11.16 -11.02 -0.55
CA ASP A 85 10.96 -11.27 0.88
C ASP A 85 11.91 -10.39 1.73
N MET A 86 13.16 -10.22 1.27
CA MET A 86 14.13 -9.31 1.89
C MET A 86 13.68 -7.84 1.83
N THR A 87 12.98 -7.45 0.76
CA THR A 87 12.42 -6.09 0.63
C THR A 87 11.26 -5.87 1.59
N ILE A 88 10.44 -6.89 1.85
CA ILE A 88 9.39 -6.80 2.87
C ILE A 88 10.03 -6.76 4.26
N ARG A 89 10.96 -7.67 4.56
CA ARG A 89 11.62 -7.73 5.87
C ARG A 89 12.41 -6.47 6.21
N SER A 90 12.93 -5.75 5.20
CA SER A 90 13.66 -4.50 5.42
C SER A 90 12.77 -3.31 5.79
N THR A 91 11.45 -3.41 5.62
CA THR A 91 10.51 -2.34 6.04
C THR A 91 10.45 -2.15 7.55
N GLY A 92 10.76 -3.17 8.33
CA GLY A 92 10.86 -3.07 9.78
C GLY A 92 10.68 -4.41 10.49
N ARG A 93 10.82 -4.36 11.81
CA ARG A 93 10.87 -5.53 12.68
C ARG A 93 9.48 -6.15 12.87
N TYR A 94 8.47 -5.30 13.01
CA TYR A 94 7.11 -5.72 13.35
C TYR A 94 6.22 -5.68 12.11
N PHE A 95 5.16 -6.50 12.10
CA PHE A 95 4.19 -6.49 11.00
C PHE A 95 3.57 -5.10 10.80
N SER A 96 3.35 -4.35 11.89
CA SER A 96 2.91 -2.94 11.83
C SER A 96 3.89 -2.03 11.07
N ASP A 97 5.21 -2.24 11.18
CA ASP A 97 6.19 -1.45 10.42
C ASP A 97 6.02 -1.67 8.91
N PHE A 98 5.77 -2.92 8.50
CA PHE A 98 5.48 -3.25 7.11
C PHE A 98 4.21 -2.58 6.61
N LEU A 99 3.13 -2.65 7.41
CA LEU A 99 1.85 -2.04 7.04
C LEU A 99 1.96 -0.52 6.87
N GLU A 100 2.79 0.15 7.68
CA GLU A 100 3.09 1.59 7.53
C GLU A 100 3.94 1.90 6.28
N ASN A 101 4.74 0.95 5.80
CA ASN A 101 5.74 1.16 4.74
C ASN A 101 5.42 0.50 3.40
N VAL A 102 4.32 -0.25 3.27
CA VAL A 102 3.98 -0.99 2.03
C VAL A 102 3.87 -0.07 0.81
N ASP A 103 3.39 1.17 0.98
CA ASP A 103 3.33 2.16 -0.09
C ASP A 103 4.73 2.54 -0.60
N ASN A 104 5.75 2.58 0.28
CA ASN A 104 7.14 2.85 -0.10
C ASN A 104 7.73 1.73 -0.95
N ILE A 105 7.42 0.47 -0.66
CA ILE A 105 7.82 -0.66 -1.51
C ILE A 105 7.21 -0.48 -2.91
N HIS A 106 5.92 -0.17 -3.00
CA HIS A 106 5.28 0.11 -4.29
C HIS A 106 5.89 1.32 -5.01
N MET A 107 6.38 2.32 -4.29
CA MET A 107 7.09 3.45 -4.88
C MET A 107 8.39 3.00 -5.56
N GLN A 108 9.18 2.18 -4.88
CA GLN A 108 10.43 1.64 -5.40
C GLN A 108 10.19 0.71 -6.59
N MET A 109 9.18 -0.17 -6.49
CA MET A 109 8.82 -1.09 -7.58
C MET A 109 8.43 -0.38 -8.89
N ARG A 110 8.04 0.91 -8.86
CA ARG A 110 7.76 1.66 -10.09
C ARG A 110 8.99 1.95 -10.95
N PHE A 111 10.21 1.83 -10.42
CA PHE A 111 11.42 1.93 -11.25
C PHE A 111 11.52 0.75 -12.21
N THR A 112 11.20 -0.46 -11.75
CA THR A 112 11.14 -1.68 -12.57
C THR A 112 9.81 -1.81 -13.33
N TYR A 113 8.72 -1.34 -12.75
CA TYR A 113 7.36 -1.41 -13.30
C TYR A 113 6.73 -0.01 -13.50
N PRO A 114 7.17 0.78 -14.52
CA PRO A 114 6.78 2.19 -14.67
C PRO A 114 5.28 2.44 -14.81
N LYS A 115 4.54 1.49 -15.39
CA LYS A 115 3.09 1.59 -15.60
C LYS A 115 2.28 1.04 -14.42
N MET A 116 2.93 0.73 -13.29
CA MET A 116 2.28 0.12 -12.14
C MET A 116 1.29 1.09 -11.50
N LYS A 117 0.04 0.63 -11.41
CA LYS A 117 -1.03 1.25 -10.63
C LYS A 117 -1.15 0.45 -9.32
N SER A 118 -0.37 0.83 -8.33
CA SER A 118 -0.42 0.25 -6.98
C SER A 118 -1.66 0.75 -6.23
N PRO A 119 -2.23 -0.06 -5.32
CA PRO A 119 -3.09 0.46 -4.27
C PRO A 119 -2.30 1.39 -3.33
N SER A 120 -3.02 2.05 -2.43
CA SER A 120 -2.44 2.83 -1.33
C SER A 120 -3.04 2.36 -0.01
N MET A 121 -2.18 2.24 1.00
CA MET A 121 -2.53 1.77 2.33
C MET A 121 -2.01 2.74 3.39
N TYR A 122 -2.80 2.97 4.43
CA TYR A 122 -2.36 3.71 5.61
C TYR A 122 -3.11 3.24 6.85
N ILE A 123 -2.47 3.41 8.01
CA ILE A 123 -3.01 3.00 9.30
C ILE A 123 -3.69 4.20 9.96
N THR A 124 -4.91 4.00 10.47
CA THR A 124 -5.70 5.04 11.15
C THR A 124 -5.78 4.83 12.66
N HIS A 125 -5.53 3.61 13.13
CA HIS A 125 -5.53 3.28 14.56
C HIS A 125 -4.57 2.13 14.83
N VAL A 126 -3.89 2.18 15.97
CA VAL A 126 -2.98 1.14 16.43
C VAL A 126 -3.23 0.87 17.91
N ASP A 127 -3.33 -0.41 18.27
CA ASP A 127 -3.48 -0.88 19.64
C ASP A 127 -2.74 -2.21 19.84
N PRO A 128 -2.67 -2.74 21.07
CA PRO A 128 -1.95 -3.99 21.34
C PRO A 128 -2.55 -5.22 20.67
N GLN A 129 -3.81 -5.16 20.19
CA GLN A 129 -4.51 -6.25 19.51
C GLN A 129 -4.47 -6.10 17.97
N GLY A 130 -3.74 -5.12 17.44
CA GLY A 130 -3.51 -4.96 16.01
C GLY A 130 -3.73 -3.53 15.52
N VAL A 131 -4.26 -3.39 14.31
CA VAL A 131 -4.40 -2.08 13.64
C VAL A 131 -5.68 -1.94 12.82
N VAL A 132 -6.04 -0.69 12.53
CA VAL A 132 -7.08 -0.36 11.54
C VAL A 132 -6.43 0.21 10.29
N LEU A 133 -6.51 -0.55 9.20
CA LEU A 133 -5.89 -0.23 7.92
C LEU A 133 -6.94 0.27 6.93
N VAL A 134 -6.68 1.39 6.26
CA VAL A 134 -7.48 1.85 5.13
C VAL A 134 -6.78 1.47 3.82
N TYR A 135 -7.47 0.72 2.99
CA TYR A 135 -7.05 0.30 1.66
C TYR A 135 -7.77 1.11 0.59
N ARG A 136 -7.00 1.66 -0.37
CA ARG A 136 -7.52 2.44 -1.49
C ARG A 136 -7.00 1.88 -2.81
N SER A 137 -7.90 1.60 -3.73
CA SER A 137 -7.54 1.03 -5.03
C SER A 137 -8.41 1.57 -6.15
N ASN A 138 -7.87 1.53 -7.37
CA ASN A 138 -8.65 1.81 -8.58
C ASN A 138 -9.25 0.54 -9.21
N ARG A 139 -9.04 -0.63 -8.59
CA ARG A 139 -9.52 -1.93 -9.07
C ARG A 139 -10.57 -2.49 -8.12
N GLN A 140 -11.74 -2.82 -8.66
CA GLN A 140 -12.83 -3.51 -7.96
C GLN A 140 -12.61 -5.03 -7.98
N GLY A 141 -13.07 -5.73 -6.94
CA GLY A 141 -12.93 -7.19 -6.81
C GLY A 141 -11.59 -7.68 -6.24
N PHE A 142 -10.69 -6.77 -5.83
CA PHE A 142 -9.36 -7.14 -5.31
C PHE A 142 -9.27 -7.16 -3.78
N THR A 143 -10.37 -6.88 -3.07
CA THR A 143 -10.42 -6.87 -1.60
C THR A 143 -9.91 -8.19 -1.03
N HIS A 144 -10.44 -9.32 -1.49
CA HIS A 144 -10.06 -10.65 -1.06
C HIS A 144 -8.64 -11.06 -1.49
N TYR A 145 -8.20 -10.61 -2.67
CA TYR A 145 -6.82 -10.78 -3.12
C TYR A 145 -5.82 -10.07 -2.21
N PHE A 146 -6.13 -8.84 -1.79
CA PHE A 146 -5.29 -8.13 -0.83
C PHE A 146 -5.28 -8.81 0.54
N MET A 147 -6.43 -9.31 1.02
CA MET A 147 -6.49 -10.10 2.26
C MET A 147 -5.58 -11.33 2.19
N GLY A 148 -5.59 -12.06 1.07
CA GLY A 148 -4.72 -13.21 0.84
C GLY A 148 -3.23 -12.90 1.00
N GLN A 149 -2.79 -11.76 0.46
CA GLN A 149 -1.41 -11.30 0.62
C GLN A 149 -1.07 -11.01 2.08
N LEU A 150 -1.95 -10.30 2.80
CA LEU A 150 -1.74 -9.97 4.20
C LEU A 150 -1.64 -11.23 5.07
N TYR A 151 -2.49 -12.23 4.83
CA TYR A 151 -2.39 -13.52 5.52
C TYR A 151 -1.06 -14.21 5.27
N GLN A 152 -0.64 -14.31 4.00
CA GLN A 152 0.63 -14.97 3.67
C GLN A 152 1.83 -14.24 4.27
N ILE A 153 1.87 -12.91 4.19
CA ILE A 153 2.98 -12.11 4.74
C ILE A 153 3.03 -12.21 6.27
N ALA A 154 1.88 -12.10 6.94
CA ALA A 154 1.82 -12.19 8.40
C ALA A 154 2.34 -13.57 8.88
N GLU A 155 1.88 -14.64 8.24
CA GLU A 155 2.25 -16.01 8.59
C GLU A 155 3.72 -16.32 8.26
N GLU A 156 4.15 -16.11 7.02
CA GLU A 156 5.46 -16.58 6.52
C GLU A 156 6.61 -15.63 6.88
N LEU A 157 6.37 -14.32 6.88
CA LEU A 157 7.43 -13.33 7.07
C LEU A 157 7.52 -12.84 8.52
N TYR A 158 6.39 -12.72 9.22
CA TYR A 158 6.32 -12.19 10.58
C TYR A 158 5.92 -13.22 11.64
N ASN A 159 5.69 -14.50 11.25
CA ASN A 159 5.26 -15.57 12.15
C ASN A 159 4.07 -15.14 13.05
N THR A 160 3.11 -14.43 12.46
CA THR A 160 2.02 -13.75 13.15
C THR A 160 0.68 -14.32 12.70
N LYS A 161 -0.15 -14.73 13.66
CA LYS A 161 -1.53 -15.15 13.39
C LYS A 161 -2.40 -13.92 13.19
N LEU A 162 -2.81 -13.69 11.94
CA LEU A 162 -3.65 -12.57 11.54
C LEU A 162 -5.12 -12.99 11.41
N ALA A 163 -6.03 -12.17 11.92
CA ALA A 163 -7.45 -12.20 11.57
C ALA A 163 -7.86 -10.86 10.96
N ILE A 164 -8.67 -10.89 9.91
CA ILE A 164 -9.07 -9.68 9.16
C ILE A 164 -10.59 -9.57 9.20
N LYS A 165 -11.10 -8.39 9.58
CA LYS A 165 -12.52 -8.04 9.50
C LYS A 165 -12.69 -6.80 8.63
N VAL A 166 -13.68 -6.80 7.75
CA VAL A 166 -14.05 -5.62 6.96
C VAL A 166 -14.98 -4.77 7.83
N LEU A 167 -14.56 -3.53 8.13
CA LEU A 167 -15.34 -2.57 8.92
C LEU A 167 -16.24 -1.71 8.04
N GLU A 168 -15.74 -1.30 6.87
CA GLU A 168 -16.43 -0.43 5.93
C GLU A 168 -15.95 -0.73 4.52
N GLU A 169 -16.88 -0.78 3.56
CA GLU A 169 -16.56 -0.88 2.14
C GLU A 169 -17.37 0.16 1.37
N ALA A 170 -16.66 1.10 0.75
CA ALA A 170 -17.25 2.18 -0.03
C ALA A 170 -16.79 2.06 -1.49
N ASN A 171 -17.74 1.76 -2.37
CA ASN A 171 -17.59 1.89 -3.81
C ASN A 171 -18.06 3.30 -4.19
N THR A 172 -17.13 4.22 -4.47
CA THR A 172 -17.51 5.62 -4.71
C THR A 172 -18.18 5.73 -6.09
N ILE A 173 -19.49 6.06 -6.12
CA ILE A 173 -20.32 6.59 -7.24
C ILE A 173 -20.24 5.85 -8.60
N PRO A 174 -21.36 5.57 -9.29
CA PRO A 174 -21.34 5.09 -10.68
C PRO A 174 -20.49 6.01 -11.58
N GLY A 175 -19.34 5.51 -12.06
CA GLY A 175 -18.43 6.24 -12.94
C GLY A 175 -17.02 6.49 -12.38
N ALA A 176 -16.81 6.45 -11.06
CA ALA A 176 -15.47 6.53 -10.47
C ALA A 176 -15.03 5.13 -9.99
N LYS A 177 -14.04 4.53 -10.66
CA LYS A 177 -13.44 3.25 -10.24
C LYS A 177 -12.54 3.46 -9.02
N LYS A 178 -13.09 3.86 -7.87
CA LYS A 178 -12.36 3.99 -6.60
C LYS A 178 -13.01 3.11 -5.55
N VAL A 179 -12.20 2.25 -4.97
CA VAL A 179 -12.55 1.34 -3.89
C VAL A 179 -11.84 1.85 -2.64
N LEU A 180 -12.59 2.02 -1.56
CA LEU A 180 -12.07 2.30 -0.24
C LEU A 180 -12.60 1.23 0.71
N VAL A 181 -11.70 0.48 1.34
CA VAL A 181 -12.05 -0.55 2.32
C VAL A 181 -11.31 -0.26 3.61
N LYS A 182 -12.02 -0.28 4.73
CA LYS A 182 -11.44 -0.17 6.07
C LYS A 182 -11.41 -1.56 6.70
N PHE A 183 -10.22 -2.03 7.03
CA PHE A 183 -10.00 -3.33 7.66
C PHE A 183 -9.64 -3.15 9.13
N ARG A 184 -10.18 -4.02 9.97
CA ARG A 184 -9.58 -4.34 11.27
C ARG A 184 -8.67 -5.54 11.08
N LEU A 185 -7.40 -5.37 11.40
CA LEU A 185 -6.37 -6.41 11.40
C LEU A 185 -6.08 -6.76 12.86
N ASP A 186 -6.55 -7.93 13.30
CA ASP A 186 -6.36 -8.45 14.65
C ASP A 186 -5.12 -9.36 14.68
N PHE A 187 -4.10 -9.01 15.47
CA PHE A 187 -2.87 -9.78 15.70
C PHE A 187 -2.16 -9.29 16.98
N ASP A 188 -1.20 -10.06 17.50
CA ASP A 188 -0.43 -9.63 18.67
C ASP A 188 0.54 -8.49 18.29
N ASN A 189 0.22 -7.28 18.77
CA ASN A 189 0.95 -6.06 18.44
C ASN A 189 1.57 -5.40 19.68
N ARG A 190 1.63 -6.12 20.82
CA ARG A 190 2.11 -5.60 22.11
C ARG A 190 3.54 -5.09 22.04
N ASP A 191 4.45 -5.86 21.45
CA ASP A 191 5.87 -5.50 21.37
C ASP A 191 6.10 -4.24 20.51
N PHE A 192 5.32 -4.07 19.44
CA PHE A 192 5.37 -2.86 18.62
C PHE A 192 4.90 -1.64 19.41
N VAL A 193 3.75 -1.74 20.09
CA VAL A 193 3.19 -0.65 20.91
C VAL A 193 4.15 -0.29 22.03
N PHE A 194 4.73 -1.29 22.69
CA PHE A 194 5.73 -1.10 23.73
C PHE A 194 6.98 -0.39 23.19
N SER A 195 7.56 -0.89 22.09
CA SER A 195 8.73 -0.27 21.45
C SER A 195 8.47 1.19 21.04
N ARG A 196 7.27 1.48 20.52
CA ARG A 196 6.87 2.85 20.14
C ARG A 196 6.70 3.75 21.36
N SER A 197 6.13 3.24 22.45
CA SER A 197 5.98 3.95 23.73
C SER A 197 7.32 4.23 24.39
N GLU A 198 8.25 3.27 24.40
CA GLU A 198 9.60 3.44 24.93
C GLU A 198 10.40 4.49 24.16
N LYS A 199 10.35 4.46 22.82
CA LYS A 199 10.97 5.49 21.98
C LYS A 199 10.42 6.86 22.30
N ARG A 200 9.10 6.99 22.44
CA ARG A 200 8.44 8.26 22.79
C ARG A 200 8.83 8.75 24.18
N THR A 201 8.75 7.90 25.19
CA THR A 201 9.17 8.22 26.57
C THR A 201 10.66 8.58 26.64
N SER A 202 11.50 7.93 25.84
CA SER A 202 12.93 8.26 25.77
C SER A 202 13.18 9.62 25.12
N LEU A 203 12.43 9.96 24.06
CA LEU A 203 12.46 11.29 23.44
C LEU A 203 11.92 12.38 24.38
N GLU A 204 10.84 12.12 25.11
CA GLU A 204 10.26 13.08 26.06
C GLU A 204 11.19 13.34 27.27
N ARG A 205 12.01 12.36 27.65
CA ARG A 205 13.05 12.53 28.68
C ARG A 205 14.27 13.33 28.20
N LEU A 206 14.48 13.46 26.89
CA LEU A 206 15.55 14.27 26.32
C LEU A 206 15.10 15.75 26.29
N SER A 207 15.43 16.49 27.35
CA SER A 207 15.36 17.95 27.34
C SER A 207 16.50 18.50 26.47
N LEU A 208 16.26 18.57 25.16
CA LEU A 208 17.16 19.23 24.23
C LEU A 208 16.87 20.74 24.23
N PRO A 209 17.91 21.60 24.15
CA PRO A 209 17.70 23.04 24.03
C PRO A 209 16.96 23.36 22.73
N ALA A 210 16.14 24.41 22.75
CA ALA A 210 15.43 24.87 21.56
C ALA A 210 16.44 25.25 20.47
N VAL A 211 16.22 24.73 19.26
CA VAL A 211 17.05 25.05 18.09
C VAL A 211 16.33 26.12 17.26
N PRO A 212 17.00 27.24 16.92
CA PRO A 212 16.40 28.26 16.05
C PRO A 212 15.98 27.65 14.71
N CYS A 213 14.80 28.06 14.21
CA CYS A 213 14.29 27.57 12.92
C CYS A 213 15.24 27.89 11.75
N SER A 214 16.01 28.98 11.85
CA SER A 214 17.06 29.32 10.87
C SER A 214 18.09 28.21 10.69
N VAL A 215 18.50 27.53 11.77
CA VAL A 215 19.43 26.40 11.69
C VAL A 215 18.82 25.24 10.92
N LEU A 216 17.53 24.93 11.16
CA LEU A 216 16.81 23.91 10.39
C LEU A 216 16.75 24.27 8.90
N MET A 217 16.50 25.54 8.56
CA MET A 217 16.43 25.98 7.15
C MET A 217 17.80 25.94 6.45
N THR A 218 18.89 26.10 7.19
CA THR A 218 20.26 25.88 6.68
C THR A 218 20.53 24.39 6.44
N LEU A 219 20.09 23.52 7.34
CA LEU A 219 20.28 22.05 7.22
C LEU A 219 19.39 21.43 6.13
N PHE A 220 18.23 22.01 5.88
CA PHE A 220 17.27 21.53 4.89
C PHE A 220 17.01 22.63 3.84
N PRO A 221 17.87 22.76 2.81
CA PRO A 221 17.79 23.85 1.83
C PRO A 221 16.51 23.86 0.99
N PHE A 222 15.79 22.73 0.96
CA PHE A 222 14.50 22.56 0.29
C PHE A 222 13.32 22.37 1.27
N GLY A 223 13.54 22.57 2.57
CA GLY A 223 12.52 22.44 3.60
C GLY A 223 11.48 23.56 3.53
N ILE A 224 10.24 23.25 3.93
CA ILE A 224 9.15 24.21 4.10
C ILE A 224 8.52 23.96 5.47
N VAL A 225 8.30 25.02 6.23
CA VAL A 225 7.52 25.01 7.46
C VAL A 225 6.28 25.87 7.22
N PHE A 226 5.10 25.36 7.55
CA PHE A 226 3.84 26.09 7.42
C PHE A 226 2.91 25.77 8.59
N GLY A 227 2.03 26.71 8.92
CA GLY A 227 1.09 26.62 10.04
C GLY A 227 -0.21 25.89 9.71
N GLU A 228 -1.08 25.77 10.72
CA GLU A 228 -2.41 25.14 10.57
C GLU A 228 -3.33 25.88 9.59
N ASP A 229 -3.08 27.17 9.41
CA ASP A 229 -3.74 28.06 8.45
C ASP A 229 -3.20 27.92 7.02
N MET A 230 -2.34 26.91 6.78
CA MET A 230 -1.68 26.64 5.51
C MET A 230 -0.75 27.77 5.05
N ARG A 231 -0.32 28.67 5.95
CA ARG A 231 0.63 29.74 5.61
C ARG A 231 2.08 29.33 5.82
N ILE A 232 2.93 29.69 4.87
CA ILE A 232 4.37 29.39 4.92
C ILE A 232 5.03 30.27 6.00
N LEU A 233 5.64 29.62 7.00
CA LEU A 233 6.32 30.27 8.13
C LEU A 233 7.84 30.35 7.91
N ALA A 234 8.43 29.35 7.25
CA ALA A 234 9.85 29.33 6.90
C ALA A 234 10.08 28.47 5.65
N ALA A 235 11.14 28.78 4.90
CA ALA A 235 11.57 28.03 3.73
C ALA A 235 13.10 28.01 3.64
N GLY A 236 13.67 26.91 3.14
CA GLY A 236 15.09 26.78 2.89
C GLY A 236 15.58 27.66 1.73
N GLU A 237 16.84 28.08 1.79
CA GLU A 237 17.43 29.05 0.84
C GLU A 237 17.33 28.60 -0.62
N LYS A 238 17.57 27.31 -0.90
CA LYS A 238 17.53 26.78 -2.28
C LYS A 238 16.11 26.71 -2.84
N LEU A 239 15.12 26.44 -2.00
CA LEU A 239 13.74 26.50 -2.43
C LEU A 239 13.34 27.93 -2.82
N LEU A 240 13.72 28.92 -2.00
CA LEU A 240 13.45 30.33 -2.27
C LEU A 240 14.09 30.78 -3.59
N GLN A 241 15.32 30.37 -3.86
CA GLN A 241 16.02 30.64 -5.13
C GLN A 241 15.27 30.07 -6.34
N ILE A 242 14.71 28.86 -6.23
CA ILE A 242 13.97 28.20 -7.32
C ILE A 242 12.59 28.85 -7.55
N CYS A 243 11.92 29.26 -6.48
CA CYS A 243 10.63 29.94 -6.58
C CYS A 243 10.73 31.32 -7.25
N GLY A 244 11.94 31.85 -7.46
CA GLY A 244 12.18 33.09 -8.22
C GLY A 244 11.65 34.36 -7.54
N THR A 245 11.17 34.24 -6.31
CA THR A 245 10.58 35.30 -5.51
C THR A 245 11.49 35.67 -4.35
N CYS A 246 11.58 36.96 -3.99
CA CYS A 246 12.26 37.38 -2.77
C CYS A 246 11.78 36.55 -1.56
N PRO A 247 12.65 36.25 -0.58
CA PRO A 247 12.27 35.49 0.62
C PRO A 247 10.99 36.01 1.28
N GLU A 248 10.79 37.34 1.33
CA GLU A 248 9.61 37.95 1.93
C GLU A 248 8.32 37.74 1.13
N ALA A 249 8.40 37.42 -0.16
CA ALA A 249 7.23 37.26 -1.02
C ALA A 249 6.57 35.88 -0.86
N LEU A 250 7.31 34.84 -0.46
CA LEU A 250 6.76 33.50 -0.23
C LEU A 250 6.28 33.31 1.22
N LEU A 251 6.95 33.95 2.19
CA LEU A 251 6.58 33.87 3.59
C LEU A 251 5.21 34.53 3.84
N GLY A 252 4.38 33.90 4.67
CA GLY A 252 3.01 34.33 4.97
C GLY A 252 1.98 34.00 3.89
N GLN A 253 2.40 33.52 2.72
CA GLN A 253 1.49 33.09 1.65
C GLN A 253 0.89 31.72 1.91
N ILE A 254 -0.24 31.44 1.27
CA ILE A 254 -0.89 30.13 1.34
C ILE A 254 -0.09 29.13 0.50
N ILE A 255 0.33 28.03 1.12
CA ILE A 255 1.18 27.02 0.48
C ILE A 255 0.54 26.39 -0.77
N THR A 256 -0.79 26.31 -0.84
CA THR A 256 -1.52 25.72 -1.98
C THR A 256 -1.46 26.56 -3.25
N ASP A 257 -1.15 27.85 -3.14
CA ASP A 257 -1.07 28.76 -4.29
C ASP A 257 0.23 28.54 -5.07
N TYR A 258 1.28 28.08 -4.37
CA TYR A 258 2.62 27.87 -4.92
C TYR A 258 2.95 26.38 -5.07
N PHE A 259 2.43 25.53 -4.19
CA PHE A 259 2.77 24.11 -4.12
C PHE A 259 1.55 23.22 -4.26
N LYS A 260 1.75 22.12 -4.99
CA LYS A 260 0.74 21.07 -5.16
C LYS A 260 1.31 19.74 -4.73
N LEU A 261 0.60 19.06 -3.82
CA LEU A 261 0.90 17.66 -3.51
C LEU A 261 0.63 16.78 -4.72
N ARG A 262 1.69 16.17 -5.24
CA ARG A 262 1.58 15.19 -6.32
C ARG A 262 1.06 13.84 -5.80
N ARG A 263 1.32 13.54 -4.52
CA ARG A 263 0.95 12.31 -3.82
C ARG A 263 0.65 12.64 -2.34
N PRO A 264 -0.30 11.94 -1.71
CA PRO A 264 -1.20 10.93 -2.28
C PRO A 264 -2.23 11.52 -3.26
N ARG A 265 -2.63 10.76 -4.30
CA ARG A 265 -3.53 11.28 -5.36
C ARG A 265 -4.97 11.35 -4.87
N GLY A 266 -5.64 12.47 -5.14
CA GLY A 266 -7.07 12.66 -4.81
C GLY A 266 -7.33 12.88 -3.33
N ILE A 267 -6.31 13.26 -2.56
CA ILE A 267 -6.46 13.84 -1.23
C ILE A 267 -6.28 15.35 -1.38
N PRO A 268 -7.24 16.17 -0.92
CA PRO A 268 -7.09 17.62 -0.96
C PRO A 268 -5.98 18.04 0.00
N PHE A 269 -5.09 18.92 -0.47
CA PHE A 269 -3.97 19.45 0.30
C PHE A 269 -4.51 20.44 1.35
N THR A 270 -4.88 19.91 2.51
CA THR A 270 -5.50 20.63 3.63
C THR A 270 -4.92 20.12 4.94
N TRP A 271 -4.86 20.96 5.97
CA TRP A 271 -4.28 20.61 7.27
C TRP A 271 -4.84 19.30 7.84
N LYS A 272 -6.18 19.19 7.90
CA LYS A 272 -6.87 18.01 8.42
C LYS A 272 -6.55 16.72 7.67
N LYS A 273 -6.25 16.81 6.37
CA LYS A 273 -5.93 15.65 5.53
C LYS A 273 -4.44 15.30 5.48
N LEU A 274 -3.57 16.24 5.84
CA LEU A 274 -2.14 15.98 6.02
C LEU A 274 -1.86 15.17 7.28
N LEU A 275 -2.65 15.41 8.33
CA LEU A 275 -2.53 14.73 9.61
C LEU A 275 -3.25 13.37 9.67
N SER A 276 -3.97 12.98 8.61
CA SER A 276 -4.80 11.77 8.53
C SER A 276 -4.24 10.73 7.57
#